data_AF-A0AB38YD06-F1
#
_entry.id   AF-A0AB38YD06-F1
#
_cell.length_a   1.000
_cell.length_b   1.000
_cell.length_c   1.000
_cell.angle_alpha   90.00
_cell.angle_beta   90.00
_cell.angle_gamma   90.00
#
_symmetry.space_group_name_H-M   'P 1'
#
loop_
_entity.id
_entity.type
_entity.pdbx_description
1 polymer ?
#
loop_
_entity_poly.entity_id
_entity_poly.type
_entity_poly.pdbx_seq_one_letter_code
_entity_poly.pdbx_strand_id
1 'polypeptide(L)' 'MDVQTQLEALEQAITDAEERKRQFVRDHPNGTGDKQERTKLYTDVERARRALREFKVKNQLV' A
#
# COMPACT_ATOMS: atom_id res chain seq x y z
N MET A 1 6.62 -8.01 -18.65
CA MET A 1 7.38 -7.30 -17.60
C MET A 1 8.34 -8.29 -16.98
N ASP A 2 9.61 -7.91 -16.84
CA ASP A 2 10.57 -8.69 -16.10
C ASP A 2 10.33 -8.60 -14.58
N VAL A 3 11.07 -9.41 -13.81
CA VAL A 3 10.96 -9.49 -12.35
C VAL A 3 11.24 -8.13 -11.70
N GLN A 4 12.20 -7.38 -12.22
CA GLN A 4 12.60 -6.07 -11.69
C GLN A 4 11.48 -5.03 -11.85
N THR A 5 10.89 -4.96 -13.04
CA THR A 5 9.77 -4.04 -13.33
C THR A 5 8.56 -4.35 -12.46
N GLN A 6 8.25 -5.64 -12.23
CA GLN A 6 7.14 -6.02 -11.36
C GLN A 6 7.43 -5.71 -9.88
N LEU A 7 8.68 -5.87 -9.45
CA LEU A 7 9.12 -5.52 -8.10
C LEU A 7 8.95 -4.02 -7.86
N GLU A 8 9.45 -3.19 -8.77
CA GLU A 8 9.34 -1.73 -8.71
C GLU A 8 7.88 -1.27 -8.71
N ALA A 9 7.03 -1.88 -9.54
CA ALA A 9 5.61 -1.57 -9.56
C ALA A 9 4.91 -1.88 -8.23
N LEU A 10 5.27 -2.99 -7.56
CA LEU A 10 4.72 -3.35 -6.26
C LEU A 10 5.24 -2.43 -5.14
N GLU A 11 6.50 -2.02 -5.20
CA GLU A 11 7.08 -1.04 -4.26
C GLU A 11 6.44 0.35 -4.43
N GLN A 12 6.19 0.77 -5.68
CA GLN A 12 5.47 2.01 -5.96
C GLN A 12 4.02 1.94 -5.46
N ALA A 13 3.33 0.81 -5.65
CA ALA A 13 1.96 0.64 -5.16
C ALA A 13 1.84 0.79 -3.63
N ILE A 14 2.86 0.36 -2.87
CA ILE A 14 2.93 0.60 -1.41
C ILE A 14 3.09 2.09 -1.14
N THR A 15 4.01 2.75 -1.83
CA THR A 15 4.25 4.20 -1.68
C THR A 15 2.97 5.01 -1.95
N ASP A 16 2.25 4.69 -3.02
CA ASP A 16 1.01 5.36 -3.38
C ASP A 16 -0.13 5.11 -2.39
N ALA A 17 -0.21 3.89 -1.83
CA ALA A 17 -1.19 3.58 -0.79
C ALA A 17 -0.89 4.33 0.53
N GLU A 18 0.40 4.40 0.91
CA GLU A 18 0.84 5.15 2.09
C GLU A 18 0.58 6.65 1.93
N GLU A 19 0.86 7.23 0.76
CA GLU A 19 0.62 8.66 0.53
C GLU A 19 -0.88 8.98 0.55
N ARG A 20 -1.74 8.16 -0.05
CA ARG A 20 -3.20 8.32 0.05
C ARG A 20 -3.69 8.27 1.51
N LYS A 21 -3.16 7.32 2.30
CA LYS A 21 -3.48 7.23 3.73
C LYS A 21 -3.01 8.47 4.50
N ARG A 22 -1.79 8.96 4.24
CA ARG A 22 -1.25 10.18 4.87
C ARG A 22 -2.07 11.41 4.49
N GLN A 23 -2.42 11.54 3.21
CA GLN A 23 -3.26 12.63 2.72
C GLN A 23 -4.61 12.63 3.46
N PHE A 24 -5.27 11.47 3.56
CA PHE A 24 -6.51 11.35 4.31
C PHE A 24 -6.35 11.80 5.77
N VAL A 25 -5.31 11.37 6.48
CA VAL A 25 -5.07 11.76 7.88
C VAL A 25 -4.78 13.26 8.01
N ARG A 26 -4.07 13.85 7.04
CA ARG A 26 -3.79 15.29 6.97
C ARG A 26 -5.06 16.11 6.76
N ASP A 27 -5.96 15.65 5.88
CA ASP A 27 -7.23 16.32 5.58
C ASP A 27 -8.28 16.13 6.68
N HIS A 28 -8.14 15.06 7.47
CA HIS A 28 -9.07 14.64 8.51
C HIS A 28 -8.38 14.53 9.88
N PRO A 29 -7.84 15.64 10.43
CA PRO A 29 -7.13 15.63 11.71
C PRO A 29 -8.05 15.20 12.86
N ASN A 30 -7.48 14.70 13.96
CA ASN A 30 -8.26 14.18 15.11
C ASN A 30 -9.25 13.05 14.76
N GLY A 31 -9.06 12.38 13.62
CA GLY A 31 -9.94 11.32 13.17
C GLY A 31 -11.29 11.81 12.65
N THR A 32 -11.41 13.09 12.29
CA THR A 32 -12.62 13.67 11.71
C THR A 32 -12.74 13.25 10.24
N GLY A 33 -13.16 12.02 9.96
CA GLY A 33 -13.33 11.53 8.60
C GLY A 33 -14.13 10.23 8.62
N ASP A 34 -14.57 9.79 7.45
CA ASP A 34 -15.33 8.55 7.37
C ASP A 34 -14.49 7.35 7.88
N LYS A 35 -15.05 6.63 8.86
CA LYS A 35 -14.35 5.50 9.50
C LYS A 35 -14.12 4.36 8.50
N GLN A 36 -15.07 4.11 7.60
CA GLN A 36 -14.95 3.04 6.59
C GLN A 36 -13.86 3.38 5.58
N GLU A 37 -13.80 4.63 5.11
CA GLU A 37 -12.76 5.08 4.19
C GLU A 37 -11.39 5.02 4.85
N ARG A 38 -11.28 5.44 6.12
CA ARG A 38 -10.04 5.27 6.89
C ARG A 38 -9.64 3.80 6.96
N THR A 39 -10.54 2.90 7.35
CA THR A 39 -10.25 1.46 7.43
C THR A 39 -9.83 0.89 6.07
N LYS A 40 -10.47 1.32 4.98
CA LYS A 40 -10.13 0.91 3.62
C LYS A 40 -8.71 1.33 3.24
N LEU A 41 -8.30 2.57 3.50
CA LEU A 41 -6.94 3.06 3.21
C LEU A 41 -5.86 2.27 3.95
N TYR A 42 -6.10 1.94 5.23
CA TYR A 42 -5.17 1.08 5.99
C TYR A 42 -5.14 -0.35 5.41
N THR A 43 -6.29 -0.88 5.03
CA THR A 43 -6.39 -2.20 4.40
C THR A 43 -5.67 -2.24 3.05
N ASP A 44 -5.74 -1.17 2.27
CA ASP A 44 -5.08 -1.06 0.97
C ASP A 44 -3.54 -1.07 1.11
N VAL A 45 -3.00 -0.39 2.12
CA VAL A 45 -1.57 -0.46 2.45
C VAL A 45 -1.14 -1.89 2.78
N GLU A 46 -1.89 -2.58 3.65
CA GLU A 46 -1.58 -3.95 4.04
C GLU A 46 -1.71 -4.93 2.87
N ARG A 47 -2.69 -4.74 1.98
CA ARG A 47 -2.82 -5.50 0.74
C ARG A 47 -1.64 -5.31 -0.19
N ALA A 48 -1.17 -4.08 -0.39
CA ALA A 48 -0.01 -3.79 -1.23
C ALA A 48 1.26 -4.44 -0.67
N ARG A 49 1.49 -4.34 0.65
CA ARG A 49 2.61 -5.00 1.34
C ARG A 49 2.56 -6.52 1.21
N ARG A 50 1.37 -7.10 1.35
CA ARG A 50 1.16 -8.54 1.17
C ARG A 50 1.47 -8.98 -0.26
N ALA A 51 1.00 -8.24 -1.26
CA ALA A 51 1.29 -8.53 -2.67
C ALA A 51 2.80 -8.52 -2.96
N LEU A 52 3.54 -7.53 -2.44
CA LEU A 52 5.00 -7.50 -2.56
C LEU A 52 5.66 -8.72 -1.91
N ARG A 53 5.22 -9.09 -0.69
CA ARG A 53 5.75 -10.27 0.01
C ARG A 53 5.50 -11.55 -0.77
N GLU A 54 4.28 -11.77 -1.24
CA GLU A 54 3.90 -12.94 -2.04
C GLU A 54 4.71 -13.00 -3.34
N PHE A 55 4.93 -11.85 -3.99
CA PHE A 55 5.77 -11.76 -5.16
C PHE A 55 7.24 -12.12 -4.88
N LYS A 56 7.83 -11.59 -3.80
CA LYS A 56 9.22 -11.91 -3.42
C LYS A 56 9.39 -13.39 -3.11
N VAL A 57 8.45 -13.99 -2.37
CA VAL A 57 8.45 -15.44 -2.07
C VAL A 57 8.39 -16.27 -3.35
N LYS A 58 7.46 -15.95 -4.25
CA LYS A 58 7.28 -16.66 -5.52
C LYS A 58 8.53 -16.64 -6.41
N ASN A 59 9.30 -15.55 -6.36
CA ASN A 59 10.50 -15.35 -7.18
C ASN A 59 11.82 -15.62 -6.42
N GLN A 60 11.77 -16.17 -5.21
CA GLN A 60 12.95 -16.45 -4.38
C GLN A 60 13.84 -15.21 -4.15
N LEU A 61 13.21 -14.04 -3.94
CA LEU A 61 13.86 -12.75 -3.67
C LEU A 61 13.93 -12.41 -2.16
N VAL A 62 13.69 -13.40 -1.30
CA VAL A 62 13.63 -13.31 0.17
C VAL A 62 14.67 -14.23 0.80
#